data_AF-A0A9D2JUB4-F1
#
_entry.id   AF-A0A9D2JUB4-F1
#
_cell.length_a   1.000
_cell.length_b   1.000
_cell.length_c   1.000
_cell.angle_alpha   90.00
_cell.angle_beta   90.00
_cell.angle_gamma   90.00
#
_symmetry.space_group_name_H-M   'P 1'
#
loop_
_entity.id
_entity.type
_entity.pdbx_description
1 polymer ?
#
loop_
_entity_poly.entity_id
_entity_poly.type
_entity_poly.pdbx_seq_one_letter_code
_entity_poly.pdbx_strand_id
1 'polypeptide(L)' 'MFMGEYSHTIDAKGRMIIPSKFREELGEEFVLTKGLDGCLSIYPRDEWKNFEEKLKALPLNDKN' A
#
# COMPACT_ATOMS: atom_id res chain seq x y z
N MET A 1 -13.62 -1.03 -1.91
CA MET A 1 -13.15 0.31 -2.31
C MET A 1 -12.55 1.03 -1.10
N PHE A 2 -11.25 1.30 -1.11
CA PHE A 2 -10.60 2.13 -0.08
C PHE A 2 -10.93 3.61 -0.25
N MET A 3 -11.85 4.12 0.57
CA MET A 3 -12.23 5.53 0.56
C MET A 3 -12.49 6.04 1.99
N GLY A 4 -11.99 7.25 2.26
CA GLY A 4 -12.12 7.93 3.56
C GLY A 4 -10.77 8.31 4.16
N GLU A 5 -10.81 9.22 5.13
CA GLU A 5 -9.64 9.72 5.85
C GLU A 5 -9.78 9.40 7.35
N TYR A 6 -8.68 8.96 7.96
CA TYR A 6 -8.64 8.58 9.37
C TYR A 6 -7.34 9.06 10.00
N SER A 7 -7.43 9.89 11.02
CA SER A 7 -6.26 10.29 11.81
C SER A 7 -5.98 9.25 12.90
N HIS A 8 -4.77 8.69 12.92
CA HIS A 8 -4.29 7.78 13.97
C HIS A 8 -2.91 8.23 14.45
N THR A 9 -2.66 8.06 15.74
CA THR A 9 -1.34 8.27 16.32
C THR A 9 -0.49 7.01 16.16
N ILE A 10 0.80 7.19 15.94
CA ILE A 10 1.79 6.10 15.94
C ILE A 10 2.25 5.86 17.37
N ASP A 11 2.22 4.60 17.81
CA ASP A 11 2.67 4.26 19.17
C ASP A 11 4.20 4.34 19.31
N ALA A 12 4.70 4.22 20.55
CA ALA A 12 6.14 4.27 20.85
C ALA A 12 6.97 3.17 20.16
N LYS A 13 6.33 2.15 19.58
CA LYS A 13 6.98 1.07 18.84
C LYS A 13 6.86 1.24 17.32
N GLY A 14 6.37 2.38 16.85
CA GLY A 14 6.21 2.65 15.42
C GLY A 14 5.00 1.95 14.80
N ARG A 15 4.01 1.50 15.59
CA ARG A 15 2.83 0.82 15.07
C ARG A 15 1.65 1.78 14.95
N MET A 16 0.81 1.54 13.96
CA MET A 16 -0.49 2.20 13.79
C MET A 16 -1.58 1.16 13.58
N ILE A 17 -2.81 1.51 13.96
CA ILE A 17 -3.96 0.64 13.78
C ILE A 17 -4.62 0.96 12.44
N ILE A 18 -4.77 -0.04 11.59
CA ILE A 18 -5.57 0.06 10.35
C ILE A 18 -7.04 0.16 10.74
N PRO A 19 -7.84 1.12 10.23
CA PRO A 19 -9.28 1.19 10.48
C PRO A 19 -10.02 -0.10 10.13
N SER A 20 -11.00 -0.51 10.94
CA SER A 20 -11.72 -1.79 10.77
C SER A 20 -12.32 -1.96 9.38
N LYS A 21 -12.89 -0.89 8.80
CA LYS A 21 -13.47 -0.89 7.45
C LYS A 21 -12.51 -1.30 6.34
N PHE A 22 -11.20 -1.11 6.54
CA PHE A 22 -10.19 -1.46 5.54
C PHE A 22 -9.59 -2.84 5.77
N ARG A 23 -9.79 -3.45 6.94
CA ARG A 23 -9.23 -4.78 7.25
C ARG A 23 -9.85 -5.88 6.41
N GLU A 24 -11.16 -5.82 6.15
CA GLU A 24 -11.84 -6.80 5.31
C GLU A 24 -11.33 -6.79 3.86
N GLU A 25 -11.09 -5.60 3.30
CA GLU A 25 -10.58 -5.45 1.94
C GLU A 25 -9.07 -5.72 1.82
N LEU A 26 -8.28 -5.44 2.87
CA LEU A 26 -6.83 -5.73 2.88
C LEU A 26 -6.53 -7.22 3.09
N GLY A 27 -7.39 -7.93 3.82
CA GLY A 27 -7.16 -9.31 4.21
C GLY A 27 -6.11 -9.45 5.32
N GLU A 28 -5.66 -10.69 5.55
CA GLU A 28 -4.68 -11.01 6.60
C GLU A 28 -3.25 -10.60 6.22
N GLU A 29 -2.92 -10.63 4.93
CA GLU A 29 -1.60 -10.29 4.40
C GLU A 29 -1.70 -9.22 3.32
N PHE A 30 -0.87 -8.19 3.44
CA PHE A 30 -0.83 -7.05 2.52
C PHE A 30 0.60 -6.52 2.41
N VAL A 31 0.83 -5.68 1.39
CA VAL A 31 2.14 -5.10 1.11
C VAL A 31 2.15 -3.63 1.49
N LEU A 32 3.16 -3.23 2.26
CA LEU A 32 3.48 -1.83 2.56
C LEU A 32 4.72 -1.43 1.75
N THR A 33 4.64 -0.32 1.02
CA THR A 33 5.75 0.21 0.23
C THR A 33 5.87 1.73 0.38
N LYS A 34 6.99 2.30 -0.06
CA LYS A 34 7.15 3.75 -0.19
C LYS A 34 6.25 4.24 -1.32
N GLY A 35 5.37 5.17 -1.00
CA GLY A 35 4.56 5.89 -1.96
C GLY A 35 5.27 7.14 -2.48
N LEU A 36 4.49 7.98 -3.15
CA LEU A 36 4.92 9.31 -3.58
C LEU A 36 4.97 10.27 -2.40
N ASP A 37 5.70 11.39 -2.57
CA ASP A 37 5.71 12.52 -1.63
C ASP A 37 6.05 12.18 -0.18
N GLY A 38 6.87 11.14 0.02
CA GLY A 38 7.29 10.70 1.36
C GLY A 38 6.20 9.94 2.13
N CYS A 39 5.10 9.57 1.47
CA CYS A 39 4.04 8.77 2.05
C CYS A 39 4.34 7.27 1.97
N LEU A 40 3.55 6.49 2.70
CA LEU A 40 3.50 5.04 2.57
C LEU A 40 2.23 4.64 1.82
N SER A 41 2.34 3.63 0.97
CA SER A 41 1.22 3.04 0.24
C SER A 41 1.03 1.59 0.68
N ILE A 42 -0.22 1.19 0.85
CA ILE A 42 -0.61 -0.16 1.23
C ILE A 42 -1.43 -0.77 0.09
N TYR A 43 -1.14 -2.01 -0.27
CA TYR A 43 -1.84 -2.75 -1.31
C TYR A 43 -2.26 -4.13 -0.78
N PRO A 44 -3.50 -4.58 -1.07
CA PRO A 44 -3.83 -5.99 -0.93
C PRO A 44 -3.02 -6.83 -1.92
N ARG A 45 -2.87 -8.12 -1.64
CA ARG A 45 -1.89 -8.98 -2.33
C ARG A 45 -2.18 -9.16 -3.83
N ASP A 46 -3.45 -9.20 -4.20
CA ASP A 46 -3.94 -9.26 -5.57
C ASP A 46 -3.60 -8.00 -6.37
N GLU A 47 -3.89 -6.81 -5.82
CA GLU A 47 -3.55 -5.54 -6.47
C GLU A 47 -2.04 -5.32 -6.56
N TRP A 48 -1.29 -5.75 -5.54
CA TRP A 48 0.17 -5.73 -5.62
C TRP A 48 0.68 -6.58 -6.79
N LYS A 49 0.14 -7.78 -6.99
CA LYS A 49 0.52 -8.63 -8.11
C LYS A 49 0.18 -7.96 -9.46
N ASN A 50 -0.99 -7.34 -9.57
CA ASN A 50 -1.38 -6.57 -10.77
C ASN A 50 -0.40 -5.42 -11.03
N PHE A 51 0.06 -4.74 -9.98
CA PHE A 51 1.07 -3.69 -10.08
C PHE A 51 2.43 -4.23 -10.52
N GLU A 52 2.89 -5.35 -9.95
CA GLU A 52 4.14 -6.02 -10.36
C GLU A 52 4.10 -6.45 -11.84
N GLU A 53 2.97 -6.95 -12.33
CA GLU A 53 2.79 -7.31 -13.74
C GLU A 53 2.85 -6.09 -14.65
N LYS A 54 2.19 -4.99 -14.27
CA LYS A 54 2.30 -3.71 -15.00
C LYS A 54 3.73 -3.21 -15.05
N LEU A 55 4.46 -3.28 -13.94
CA LEU A 55 5.87 -2.89 -13.89
C LEU A 55 6.75 -3.77 -14.79
N LYS A 56 6.54 -5.09 -14.80
CA LYS A 56 7.29 -6.02 -15.68
C LYS A 56 7.01 -5.78 -17.17
N ALA A 57 5.82 -5.30 -17.50
CA ALA A 57 5.44 -4.97 -18.88
C ALA A 57 6.05 -3.65 -19.37
N LEU A 58 6.62 -2.82 -18.48
CA LEU A 58 7.29 -1.59 -18.89
C LEU A 58 8.60 -1.93 -19.62
N PRO A 59 8.89 -1.27 -20.76
CA PRO A 59 10.16 -1.44 -21.44
C PRO A 59 11.31 -0.99 -20.52
N LEU A 60 12.36 -1.81 -20.43
CA LEU A 60 13.52 -1.63 -19.54
C LEU A 60 14.43 -0.44 -19.89
N ASN A 61 13.95 0.56 -20.64
CA ASN A 61 14.81 1.58 -21.22
C ASN A 61 14.25 3.00 -21.03
N ASP A 62 14.43 3.52 -19.83
CA ASP A 62 14.63 4.96 -19.61
C ASP A 62 15.89 5.12 -18.75
N LYS A 63 17.03 5.21 -19.44
CA LYS A 63 18.27 5.75 -18.89
C LYS A 63 18.10 7.27 -18.84
N ASN A 64 17.69 7.79 -17.69
CA ASN A 64 18.09 9.14 -17.31
C ASN A 64 19.48 9.10 -16.68
#